data_AF-A0A1E5XSJ3-F1
#
_entry.id   AF-A0A1E5XSJ3-F1
#
_cell.length_a   1.000
_cell.length_b   1.000
_cell.length_c   1.000
_cell.angle_alpha   90.00
_cell.angle_beta   90.00
_cell.angle_gamma   90.00
#
_symmetry.space_group_name_H-M   'P 1'
#
loop_
_entity.id
_entity.type
_entity.pdbx_description
1 polymer ?
#
loop_
_entity_poly.entity_id
_entity_poly.type
_entity_poly.pdbx_seq_one_letter_code
_entity_poly.pdbx_strand_id
1 'polypeptide(L)'
;MRRKSRLSVLVAALVLATSAGIATEVAAKGGAQLLPKSSLYYKVSTASTKDEIKAICAEIVARQDASAIGRMDASSLYMHGMIMGVSCLKVDYFKALVLARESGDAFTLKAALTYIRGRADGGNTKAIRALEKYEKAYD
;
A
#
# COMPACT_ATOMS: atom_id res chain seq x y z
N MET A 1 -43.81 -3.72 -57.29
CA MET A 1 -44.32 -2.90 -56.17
C MET A 1 -43.22 -2.83 -55.11
N ARG A 2 -42.65 -1.63 -54.82
CA ARG A 2 -42.65 -0.92 -53.51
C ARG A 2 -42.34 -1.83 -52.30
N ARG A 3 -41.45 -1.55 -51.34
CA ARG A 3 -40.61 -0.37 -50.98
C ARG A 3 -39.69 -0.80 -49.80
N LYS A 4 -38.48 -0.23 -49.77
CA LYS A 4 -37.74 0.36 -48.63
C LYS A 4 -37.35 -0.54 -47.44
N SER A 5 -36.05 -0.81 -47.23
CA SER A 5 -35.01 0.05 -46.63
C SER A 5 -34.92 -0.09 -45.12
N ARG A 6 -33.67 -0.19 -44.64
CA ARG A 6 -33.09 -0.01 -43.29
C ARG A 6 -32.21 -1.24 -43.01
N LEU A 7 -30.95 -1.15 -42.60
CA LEU A 7 -30.17 -0.06 -42.05
C LEU A 7 -28.69 -0.43 -42.25
N SER A 8 -27.89 0.54 -42.68
CA SER A 8 -26.43 0.42 -42.76
C SER A 8 -25.85 0.22 -41.36
N VAL A 9 -25.01 -0.80 -41.18
CA VAL A 9 -24.06 -0.85 -40.07
C VAL A 9 -22.67 -0.86 -40.67
N LEU A 10 -22.08 0.33 -40.71
CA LEU A 10 -20.66 0.54 -40.96
C LEU A 10 -19.87 -0.13 -39.84
N VAL A 11 -19.19 -1.22 -40.15
CA VAL A 11 -18.14 -1.79 -39.30
C VAL A 11 -16.91 -0.93 -39.49
N ALA A 12 -16.75 0.09 -38.65
CA ALA A 12 -15.52 0.84 -38.55
C ALA A 12 -14.51 0.01 -37.75
N ALA A 13 -13.56 -0.61 -38.46
CA ALA A 13 -12.34 -1.14 -37.87
C ALA A 13 -11.51 0.03 -37.34
N LEU A 14 -11.37 0.13 -36.00
CA LEU A 14 -10.40 1.02 -35.37
C LEU A 14 -9.35 0.15 -34.67
N VAL A 15 -8.39 -0.31 -35.46
CA VAL A 15 -7.10 -0.77 -34.96
C VAL A 15 -6.17 0.44 -35.00
N LEU A 16 -5.91 1.03 -33.83
CA LEU A 16 -4.72 1.84 -33.59
C LEU A 16 -4.25 1.53 -32.18
N ALA A 17 -3.26 0.65 -32.14
CA ALA A 17 -2.40 0.42 -31.00
C ALA A 17 -1.59 1.69 -30.70
N THR A 18 -1.59 2.10 -29.44
CA THR A 18 -0.42 2.66 -28.73
C THR A 18 -0.76 2.79 -27.24
N SER A 19 -0.91 1.66 -26.54
CA SER A 19 -0.60 1.68 -25.09
C SER A 19 0.92 1.75 -24.99
N ALA A 20 1.46 2.96 -25.12
CA ALA A 20 2.81 3.26 -24.73
C ALA A 20 2.92 2.98 -23.23
N GLY A 21 3.39 1.77 -22.92
CA GLY A 21 3.87 1.44 -21.60
C GLY A 21 4.98 2.42 -21.26
N ILE A 22 4.79 3.18 -20.19
CA ILE A 22 5.90 3.79 -19.49
C ILE A 22 6.16 2.88 -18.29
N ALA A 23 6.76 1.74 -18.58
CA ALA A 23 7.54 1.03 -17.58
C ALA A 23 8.96 1.59 -17.63
N THR A 24 9.56 1.66 -16.45
CA THR A 24 10.98 1.86 -16.17
C THR A 24 11.45 3.32 -16.07
N GLU A 25 11.46 3.81 -14.84
CA GLU A 25 12.72 4.24 -14.27
C GLU A 25 13.11 3.25 -13.18
N VAL A 26 14.05 2.38 -13.52
CA VAL A 26 14.83 1.63 -12.55
C VAL A 26 15.77 2.64 -11.88
N ALA A 27 15.47 3.01 -10.65
CA ALA A 27 16.45 3.64 -9.76
C ALA A 27 16.66 2.72 -8.55
N ALA A 28 17.37 1.61 -8.79
CA ALA A 28 18.03 0.88 -7.72
C ALA A 28 19.31 1.64 -7.33
N LYS A 29 19.26 2.42 -6.24
CA LYS A 29 20.41 2.73 -5.38
C LYS A 29 19.85 3.02 -3.99
N GLY A 30 20.34 2.31 -2.98
CA GLY A 30 19.85 2.31 -1.61
C GLY A 30 19.93 3.67 -0.91
N GLY A 31 19.00 4.56 -1.22
CA GLY A 31 18.62 5.68 -0.38
C GLY A 31 17.26 5.37 0.23
N ALA A 32 17.09 5.63 1.52
CA ALA A 32 15.78 5.58 2.16
C ALA A 32 14.79 6.35 1.29
N GLN A 33 13.77 5.67 0.76
CA GLN A 33 12.74 6.36 0.00
C GLN A 33 12.09 7.36 0.94
N LEU A 34 12.27 8.64 0.65
CA LEU A 34 11.61 9.70 1.38
C LEU A 34 10.12 9.46 1.21
N LEU A 35 9.41 9.36 2.34
CA LEU A 35 7.97 9.27 2.32
C LEU A 35 7.43 10.47 1.50
N PRO A 36 6.30 10.33 0.80
CA PRO A 36 5.71 11.46 0.12
C PRO A 36 5.25 12.51 1.14
N LYS A 37 5.31 13.81 0.80
CA LYS A 37 4.94 14.92 1.70
C LYS A 37 3.51 14.82 2.28
N SER A 38 2.63 14.07 1.63
CA SER A 38 1.27 13.78 2.09
C SER A 38 1.20 12.71 3.19
N SER A 39 2.31 12.03 3.49
CA SER A 39 2.43 11.07 4.58
C SER A 39 2.33 11.75 5.93
N LEU A 40 1.54 11.16 6.81
CA LEU A 40 1.35 11.63 8.18
C LEU A 40 2.57 11.36 9.07
N TYR A 41 3.51 10.51 8.64
CA TYR A 41 4.78 10.34 9.33
C TYR A 41 5.64 11.62 9.33
N TYR A 42 5.44 12.55 8.40
CA TYR A 42 6.08 13.87 8.48
C TYR A 42 5.57 14.70 9.66
N LYS A 43 4.30 14.56 10.06
CA LYS A 43 3.78 15.28 11.24
C LYS A 43 4.41 14.78 12.54
N VAL A 44 4.92 13.55 12.54
CA VAL A 44 5.57 12.95 13.71
C VAL A 44 6.87 13.67 14.06
N SER A 45 7.65 14.13 13.09
CA SER A 45 8.93 14.81 13.35
C SER A 45 8.76 16.16 14.05
N THR A 46 7.57 16.75 13.97
CA THR A 46 7.19 17.99 14.64
C THR A 46 6.37 17.77 15.92
N ALA A 47 6.00 16.53 16.24
CA ALA A 47 5.25 16.22 17.45
C ALA A 47 6.15 16.34 18.69
N SER A 48 5.67 17.06 19.70
CA SER A 48 6.40 17.36 20.94
C SER A 48 5.91 16.55 22.14
N THR A 49 4.72 15.94 22.03
CA THR A 49 4.07 15.21 23.12
C THR A 49 3.60 13.82 22.70
N LYS A 50 3.41 12.94 23.70
CA LYS A 50 2.84 11.60 23.48
C LYS A 50 1.40 11.67 22.95
N ASP A 51 0.63 12.67 23.35
CA ASP A 51 -0.77 12.81 22.95
C ASP A 51 -0.90 13.28 21.50
N GLU A 52 -0.01 14.16 21.03
CA GLU A 52 0.10 14.50 19.61
C GLU A 52 0.43 13.28 18.76
N ILE A 53 1.37 12.44 19.19
CA ILE A 53 1.71 11.20 18.48
C ILE A 53 0.50 10.24 18.44
N LYS A 54 -0.24 10.11 19.54
CA LYS A 54 -1.48 9.31 19.56
C LYS A 54 -2.54 9.86 18.60
N ALA A 55 -2.68 11.19 18.53
CA ALA A 55 -3.60 11.82 17.58
C ALA A 55 -3.19 11.55 16.13
N ILE A 56 -1.89 11.61 15.82
CA ILE A 56 -1.37 11.23 14.49
C ILE A 56 -1.66 9.76 14.17
N CYS A 57 -1.44 8.86 15.13
CA CYS A 57 -1.78 7.45 14.97
C CYS A 57 -3.27 7.22 14.66
N ALA A 58 -4.16 7.92 15.36
CA ALA A 58 -5.59 7.87 15.10
C ALA A 58 -5.93 8.41 13.69
N GLU A 59 -5.27 9.49 13.26
CA GLU A 59 -5.46 10.07 11.92
C GLU A 59 -5.00 9.09 10.82
N ILE A 60 -3.88 8.40 11.00
CA ILE A 60 -3.39 7.37 10.08
C ILE A 60 -4.43 6.26 9.90
N VAL A 61 -4.99 5.75 11.00
CA VAL A 61 -6.02 4.70 10.94
C VAL A 61 -7.29 5.21 10.26
N ALA A 62 -7.74 6.41 10.60
CA ALA A 62 -8.95 7.00 10.02
C ALA A 62 -8.83 7.24 8.49
N ARG A 63 -7.62 7.47 8.00
CA ARG A 63 -7.35 7.78 6.58
C ARG A 63 -6.76 6.61 5.81
N GLN A 64 -6.65 5.42 6.41
CA GLN A 64 -5.95 4.28 5.82
C GLN A 64 -6.49 3.94 4.41
N ASP A 65 -7.80 4.07 4.18
CA ASP A 65 -8.45 3.69 2.91
C ASP A 65 -8.64 4.87 1.94
N ALA A 66 -8.30 6.09 2.36
CA ALA A 66 -8.56 7.30 1.60
C ALA A 66 -7.61 7.49 0.39
N SER A 67 -6.44 6.85 0.40
CA SER A 67 -5.45 6.95 -0.69
C SER A 67 -4.39 5.86 -0.59
N ALA A 68 -3.61 5.67 -1.65
CA ALA A 68 -2.42 4.81 -1.63
C ALA A 68 -1.46 5.17 -0.48
N ILE A 69 -1.23 6.48 -0.25
CA ILE A 69 -0.38 6.96 0.84
C ILE A 69 -0.96 6.64 2.22
N GLY A 70 -2.28 6.79 2.37
CA GLY A 70 -2.97 6.38 3.60
C GLY A 70 -2.75 4.90 3.91
N ARG A 71 -2.79 4.04 2.89
CA ARG A 71 -2.51 2.60 3.05
C ARG A 71 -1.05 2.33 3.38
N MET A 72 -0.11 3.06 2.78
CA MET A 72 1.32 2.94 3.12
C MET A 72 1.58 3.33 4.58
N ASP A 73 1.05 4.48 5.02
CA ASP A 73 1.19 4.95 6.40
C ASP A 73 0.59 3.94 7.39
N ALA A 74 -0.63 3.47 7.11
CA ALA A 74 -1.32 2.51 7.95
C ALA A 74 -0.62 1.15 7.95
N SER A 75 -0.10 0.68 6.82
CA SER A 75 0.69 -0.55 6.73
C SER A 75 1.88 -0.50 7.70
N SER A 76 2.66 0.58 7.64
CA SER A 76 3.78 0.81 8.55
C SER A 76 3.33 0.81 10.02
N LEU A 77 2.20 1.48 10.31
CA LEU A 77 1.67 1.55 11.67
C LEU A 77 1.22 0.17 12.19
N TYR A 78 0.52 -0.64 11.39
CA TYR A 78 0.11 -2.01 11.78
C TYR A 78 1.29 -2.97 11.93
N MET A 79 2.37 -2.73 11.17
CA MET A 79 3.60 -3.52 11.25
C MET A 79 4.38 -3.28 12.55
N HIS A 80 4.45 -2.04 13.01
CA HIS A 80 5.21 -1.68 14.22
C HIS A 80 4.35 -1.58 15.48
N GLY A 81 3.08 -1.22 15.36
CA GLY A 81 2.15 -0.97 16.47
C GLY A 81 2.42 0.33 17.24
N MET A 82 3.43 1.09 16.83
CA MET A 82 3.93 2.25 17.57
C MET A 82 4.63 3.24 16.67
N ILE A 83 4.70 4.49 17.12
CA ILE A 83 5.46 5.58 16.49
C ILE A 83 6.30 6.25 17.58
N MET A 84 7.61 6.42 17.36
CA MET A 84 8.52 7.12 18.28
C MET A 84 8.42 6.67 19.76
N GLY A 85 8.32 5.36 20.01
CA GLY A 85 8.19 4.83 21.38
C GLY A 85 6.77 4.84 21.93
N VAL A 86 5.82 5.51 21.27
CA VAL A 86 4.41 5.60 21.70
C VAL A 86 3.61 4.46 21.09
N SER A 87 3.08 3.59 21.95
CA SER A 87 2.16 2.52 21.55
C SER A 87 0.86 3.12 21.00
N CYS A 88 0.50 2.72 19.78
CA CYS A 88 -0.66 3.24 19.06
C CYS A 88 -1.72 2.18 18.83
N LEU A 89 -1.33 0.96 18.48
CA LEU A 89 -2.23 -0.17 18.27
C LEU A 89 -1.50 -1.49 18.46
N LYS A 90 -2.25 -2.59 18.56
CA LYS A 90 -1.66 -3.92 18.54
C LYS A 90 -1.14 -4.23 17.14
N VAL A 91 0.08 -4.75 17.07
CA VAL A 91 0.69 -5.23 15.82
C VAL A 91 -0.24 -6.24 15.12
N ASP A 92 -0.47 -6.01 13.83
CA ASP A 92 -1.21 -6.90 12.92
C ASP A 92 -0.46 -6.99 11.58
N TYR A 93 0.41 -7.99 11.48
CA TYR A 93 1.24 -8.20 10.30
C TYR A 93 0.42 -8.55 9.04
N PHE A 94 -0.70 -9.26 9.18
CA PHE A 94 -1.52 -9.62 8.03
C PHE A 94 -2.20 -8.37 7.46
N LYS A 95 -2.81 -7.55 8.32
CA LYS A 95 -3.40 -6.27 7.89
C LYS A 95 -2.35 -5.33 7.29
N ALA A 96 -1.14 -5.29 7.86
CA ALA A 96 -0.05 -4.51 7.30
C ALA A 96 0.30 -4.93 5.86
N LEU A 97 0.37 -6.24 5.58
CA LEU A 97 0.65 -6.76 4.23
C LEU A 97 -0.47 -6.47 3.23
N VAL A 98 -1.73 -6.63 3.65
CA VAL A 98 -2.90 -6.31 2.81
C VAL A 98 -2.86 -4.83 2.41
N LEU A 99 -2.70 -3.93 3.37
CA LEU A 99 -2.61 -2.49 3.09
C LEU A 99 -1.39 -2.14 2.22
N ALA A 100 -0.24 -2.78 2.46
CA ALA A 100 0.95 -2.59 1.62
C ALA A 100 0.67 -2.96 0.17
N ARG A 101 0.03 -4.11 -0.07
CA ARG A 101 -0.36 -4.56 -1.41
C ARG A 101 -1.37 -3.62 -2.06
N GLU A 102 -2.43 -3.28 -1.33
CA GLU A 102 -3.53 -2.43 -1.82
C GLU A 102 -3.12 -0.97 -2.01
N SER A 103 -1.98 -0.54 -1.47
CA SER A 103 -1.41 0.75 -1.81
C SER A 103 -0.97 0.83 -3.28
N GLY A 104 -0.68 -0.32 -3.92
CA GLY A 104 -0.11 -0.38 -5.27
C GLY A 104 1.37 -0.03 -5.34
N ASP A 105 2.01 0.31 -4.21
CA ASP A 105 3.44 0.62 -4.14
C ASP A 105 4.27 -0.65 -3.91
N ALA A 106 4.97 -1.10 -4.95
CA ALA A 106 5.76 -2.32 -4.90
C ALA A 106 6.91 -2.24 -3.88
N PHE A 107 7.46 -1.04 -3.64
CA PHE A 107 8.53 -0.86 -2.65
C PHE A 107 8.00 -1.09 -1.23
N THR A 108 6.85 -0.49 -0.87
CA THR A 108 6.18 -0.69 0.42
C THR A 108 5.83 -2.14 0.64
N LEU A 109 5.26 -2.84 -0.36
CA LEU A 109 4.97 -4.26 -0.23
C LEU A 109 6.25 -5.09 -0.02
N LYS A 110 7.31 -4.83 -0.80
CA LYS A 110 8.59 -5.52 -0.64
C LYS A 110 9.19 -5.28 0.75
N ALA A 111 9.15 -4.04 1.25
CA ALA A 111 9.66 -3.69 2.56
C ALA A 111 8.86 -4.39 3.68
N ALA A 112 7.53 -4.38 3.61
CA ALA A 112 6.66 -5.05 4.57
C ALA A 112 6.91 -6.57 4.59
N LEU A 113 6.97 -7.22 3.42
CA LEU A 113 7.30 -8.65 3.30
C LEU A 113 8.67 -8.97 3.88
N THR A 114 9.68 -8.15 3.57
CA THR A 114 11.06 -8.35 4.06
C THR A 114 11.10 -8.27 5.58
N TYR A 115 10.49 -7.23 6.17
CA TYR A 115 10.44 -7.07 7.62
C TYR A 115 9.72 -8.25 8.29
N ILE A 116 8.54 -8.61 7.79
CA ILE A 116 7.71 -9.67 8.40
C ILE A 116 8.37 -11.04 8.26
N ARG A 117 9.01 -11.34 7.13
CA ARG A 117 9.84 -12.56 6.95
C ARG A 117 10.98 -12.60 7.96
N GLY A 118 11.74 -11.51 8.12
CA GLY A 118 12.79 -11.46 9.13
C GLY A 118 12.27 -11.69 10.56
N ARG A 119 11.05 -11.24 10.88
CA ARG A 119 10.40 -11.56 12.17
C ARG A 119 10.01 -13.04 12.27
N ALA A 120 9.48 -13.62 11.19
CA ALA A 120 9.10 -15.03 11.12
C ALA A 120 10.33 -15.95 11.27
N ASP A 121 11.43 -15.64 10.58
CA ASP A 121 12.71 -16.35 10.67
C ASP A 121 13.27 -16.30 12.10
N GLY A 122 13.02 -15.20 12.83
CA GLY A 122 13.32 -15.07 14.26
C GLY A 122 12.35 -15.80 15.19
N GLY A 123 11.46 -16.66 14.67
CA GLY A 123 10.51 -17.45 15.47
C GLY A 123 9.25 -16.69 15.91
N ASN A 124 8.95 -15.52 15.33
CA ASN A 124 7.73 -14.79 15.69
C ASN A 124 6.49 -15.47 15.13
N THR A 125 5.73 -16.15 15.99
CA THR A 125 4.53 -16.92 15.60
C THR A 125 3.42 -16.09 14.95
N LYS A 126 3.30 -14.80 15.29
CA LYS A 126 2.33 -13.92 14.62
C LYS A 126 2.75 -13.60 13.19
N ALA A 127 4.05 -13.41 12.96
CA ALA A 127 4.59 -13.14 11.64
C ALA A 127 4.47 -14.37 10.73
N ILE A 128 4.81 -15.56 11.24
CA ILE A 128 4.65 -16.84 10.53
C ILE A 128 3.20 -17.00 10.05
N ARG A 129 2.22 -16.92 10.97
CA ARG A 129 0.80 -17.05 10.63
C ARG A 129 0.30 -15.98 9.66
N ALA A 130 0.82 -14.76 9.76
CA ALA A 130 0.44 -13.68 8.87
C ALA A 130 0.93 -13.93 7.44
N LEU A 131 2.15 -14.46 7.27
CA LEU A 131 2.68 -14.84 5.96
C LEU A 131 1.89 -16.00 5.34
N GLU A 132 1.67 -17.08 6.10
CA GLU A 132 0.84 -18.22 5.64
C GLU A 132 -0.54 -17.77 5.17
N LYS A 133 -1.18 -16.88 5.94
CA LYS A 133 -2.50 -16.34 5.59
C LYS A 133 -2.43 -15.44 4.35
N TYR A 134 -1.38 -14.65 4.21
CA TYR A 134 -1.19 -13.76 3.07
C TYR A 134 -0.90 -14.52 1.78
N GLU A 135 0.00 -15.50 1.80
CA GLU A 135 0.33 -16.37 0.67
C GLU A 135 -0.94 -17.11 0.20
N LYS A 136 -1.70 -17.72 1.12
CA LYS A 136 -2.98 -18.36 0.77
C LYS A 136 -4.00 -17.44 0.10
N ALA A 137 -3.95 -16.14 0.38
CA ALA A 137 -4.90 -15.17 -0.14
C ALA A 137 -4.46 -14.53 -1.47
N TYR A 138 -3.18 -14.58 -1.81
CA TYR A 138 -2.61 -13.74 -2.86
C TYR A 138 -1.54 -14.39 -3.76
N ASP A 139 -1.12 -15.63 -3.48
CA ASP A 139 -0.37 -16.51 -4.38
C ASP A 139 -1.31 -17.43 -5.17
#